data_AF-A0A395GLB8-F1
#
_entry.id   AF-A0A395GLB8-F1
#
_cell.length_a   1.000
_cell.length_b   1.000
_cell.length_c   1.000
_cell.angle_alpha   90.00
_cell.angle_beta   90.00
_cell.angle_gamma   90.00
#
_symmetry.space_group_name_H-M   'P 1'
#
loop_
_entity.id
_entity.type
_entity.pdbx_description
1 polymer ?
#
loop_
_entity_poly.entity_id
_entity_poly.type
_entity_poly.pdbx_seq_one_letter_code
_entity_poly.pdbx_strand_id
1 'polypeptide(L)'
;MANNSSPGYKALFFREAALRQQAEERQQQADELQRQAQRERDQGRERTRQTTFAELIQYCHNYFSRSLRAESPSHSTTGKIPPPTGKCCPLQLLPWTDCAVLHPAMSTDAAAGWPAG
;
A
#
# COMPACT_ATOMS: atom_id res chain seq x y z
N MET A 1 46.91 -51.17 5.79
CA MET A 1 46.94 -51.13 4.31
C MET A 1 45.86 -50.14 3.85
N ALA A 2 46.26 -49.02 3.26
CA ALA A 2 45.33 -47.97 2.84
C ALA A 2 44.64 -48.37 1.54
N ASN A 3 43.33 -48.53 1.59
CA ASN A 3 42.52 -48.87 0.42
C ASN A 3 42.34 -47.62 -0.45
N ASN A 4 43.26 -47.43 -1.41
CA ASN A 4 43.15 -46.41 -2.46
C ASN A 4 42.06 -46.82 -3.46
N SER A 5 40.80 -46.85 -3.02
CA SER A 5 39.66 -47.00 -3.91
C SER A 5 39.42 -45.66 -4.60
N SER A 6 40.08 -45.48 -5.74
CA SER A 6 39.87 -44.32 -6.61
C SER A 6 38.39 -44.29 -7.00
N PRO A 7 37.67 -43.16 -6.80
CA PRO A 7 36.29 -43.05 -7.25
C PRO A 7 36.24 -43.33 -8.75
N GLY A 8 35.41 -44.27 -9.18
CA GLY A 8 35.19 -44.52 -10.60
C GLY A 8 34.81 -43.21 -11.30
N TYR A 9 35.30 -42.99 -12.52
CA TYR A 9 35.11 -41.73 -13.27
C TYR A 9 33.65 -41.24 -13.32
N LYS A 10 32.67 -42.16 -13.34
CA LYS A 10 31.24 -41.83 -13.27
C LYS A 10 30.86 -41.12 -11.96
N ALA A 11 31.41 -41.54 -10.83
CA ALA A 11 31.15 -40.93 -9.54
C ALA A 11 31.69 -39.49 -9.46
N LEU A 12 32.85 -39.24 -10.09
CA LEU A 12 33.40 -37.88 -10.20
C LEU A 12 32.51 -36.99 -11.08
N PHE A 13 32.03 -37.51 -12.20
CA PHE A 13 31.12 -36.78 -13.11
C PHE A 13 29.80 -36.38 -12.42
N PHE A 14 29.16 -37.31 -11.71
CA PHE A 14 27.92 -36.98 -10.97
C PHE A 14 28.17 -35.99 -9.83
N ARG A 15 29.29 -36.09 -9.13
CA ARG A 15 29.68 -35.12 -8.10
C ARG A 15 29.86 -33.72 -8.67
N GLU A 16 30.53 -33.61 -9.82
CA GLU A 16 30.73 -32.31 -10.48
C GLU A 16 29.41 -31.72 -10.98
N ALA A 17 28.53 -32.53 -11.57
CA ALA A 17 27.19 -32.10 -11.99
C ALA A 17 26.36 -31.58 -10.80
N ALA A 18 26.38 -32.29 -9.67
CA ALA A 18 25.68 -31.86 -8.45
C ALA A 18 26.25 -30.55 -7.88
N LEU A 19 27.58 -30.37 -7.92
CA LEU A 19 28.23 -29.13 -7.49
C LEU A 19 27.86 -27.95 -8.41
N ARG A 20 27.75 -28.17 -9.72
CA ARG A 20 27.32 -27.14 -10.67
C ARG A 20 25.88 -26.72 -10.43
N GLN A 21 24.97 -27.68 -10.23
CA GLN A 21 23.58 -27.38 -9.90
C GLN A 21 23.48 -26.60 -8.58
N GLN A 22 24.20 -27.02 -7.54
CA GLN A 22 24.20 -26.30 -6.27
C GLN A 22 24.77 -24.88 -6.39
N ALA A 23 25.81 -24.68 -7.21
CA ALA A 23 26.38 -23.35 -7.45
C ALA A 23 25.38 -22.45 -8.20
N GLU A 24 24.67 -23.00 -9.19
CA GLU A 24 23.66 -22.29 -9.95
C GLU A 24 22.46 -21.91 -9.08
N GLU A 25 21.94 -22.83 -8.25
CA GLU A 25 20.87 -22.54 -7.30
C GLU A 25 21.25 -21.43 -6.31
N ARG A 26 22.48 -21.48 -5.77
CA ARG A 26 22.98 -20.43 -4.88
C ARG A 26 23.09 -19.08 -5.59
N GLN A 27 23.52 -19.08 -6.85
CA GLN A 27 23.59 -17.86 -7.65
C GLN A 27 22.20 -17.28 -7.90
N GLN A 28 21.23 -18.12 -8.27
CA GLN A 28 19.84 -17.70 -8.48
C GLN A 28 19.22 -17.13 -7.21
N GLN A 29 19.44 -17.77 -6.06
CA GLN A 29 18.97 -17.26 -4.77
C GLN A 29 19.61 -15.91 -4.41
N ALA A 30 20.92 -15.77 -4.62
CA ALA A 30 21.62 -14.51 -4.38
C ALA A 30 21.09 -13.38 -5.30
N ASP A 31 20.87 -13.67 -6.58
CA ASP A 31 20.31 -12.72 -7.53
C ASP A 31 18.88 -12.31 -7.16
N GLU A 32 18.05 -13.24 -6.71
CA GLU A 32 16.69 -12.96 -6.28
C GLU A 32 16.64 -12.07 -5.03
N LEU A 33 17.46 -12.40 -4.02
CA LEU A 33 17.62 -11.59 -2.81
C LEU A 33 18.11 -10.17 -3.15
N GLN A 34 19.08 -10.05 -4.06
CA GLN A 34 19.58 -8.76 -4.51
C GLN A 34 18.48 -7.95 -5.22
N ARG A 35 17.71 -8.58 -6.11
CA ARG A 35 16.57 -7.91 -6.77
C ARG A 35 15.51 -7.48 -5.77
N GLN A 36 15.22 -8.29 -4.76
CA GLN A 36 14.27 -7.93 -3.72
C GLN A 36 14.76 -6.73 -2.89
N ALA A 37 16.01 -6.77 -2.42
CA ALA A 37 16.60 -5.67 -1.66
C ALA A 37 16.63 -4.36 -2.48
N GLN A 38 16.89 -4.45 -3.78
CA GLN A 38 16.85 -3.30 -4.68
C GLN A 38 15.43 -2.74 -4.80
N ARG A 39 14.42 -3.59 -5.00
CA ARG A 39 13.00 -3.16 -5.06
C ARG A 39 12.56 -2.48 -3.77
N GLU A 40 12.94 -3.02 -2.61
CA GLU A 40 12.61 -2.42 -1.31
C GLU A 40 13.26 -1.05 -1.14
N ARG A 41 14.53 -0.90 -1.54
CA ARG A 41 15.22 0.39 -1.54
C ARG A 41 14.55 1.41 -2.46
N ASP A 42 14.20 1.01 -3.66
CA ASP A 42 13.57 1.90 -4.64
C ASP A 42 12.16 2.32 -4.18
N GLN A 43 11.38 1.40 -3.60
CA GLN A 43 10.10 1.74 -2.97
C GLN A 43 10.26 2.72 -1.80
N GLY A 44 11.29 2.53 -0.96
CA GLY A 44 11.59 3.46 0.14
C GLY A 44 11.95 4.86 -0.37
N ARG A 45 12.73 4.94 -1.45
CA ARG A 45 13.09 6.20 -2.10
C ARG A 45 11.86 6.90 -2.67
N GLU A 46 10.98 6.17 -3.36
CA GLU A 46 9.76 6.76 -3.93
C GLU A 46 8.83 7.30 -2.84
N ARG A 47 8.65 6.56 -1.73
CA ARG A 47 7.81 7.00 -0.60
C ARG A 47 8.33 8.26 0.10
N THR A 48 9.64 8.47 0.09
CA THR A 48 10.31 9.62 0.73
C THR A 48 10.68 10.72 -0.24
N ARG A 49 10.38 10.52 -1.53
CA ARG A 49 10.62 11.50 -2.59
C ARG A 49 9.77 12.73 -2.33
N GLN A 50 10.34 13.91 -2.57
CA GLN A 50 9.57 15.13 -2.54
C GLN A 50 8.57 15.15 -3.70
N THR A 51 7.34 15.53 -3.39
CA THR A 51 6.30 15.78 -4.40
C THR A 51 6.48 17.19 -4.97
N THR A 52 6.32 17.30 -6.28
CA THR A 52 6.26 18.62 -6.93
C THR A 52 4.88 19.25 -6.74
N PHE A 53 4.79 20.56 -6.95
CA PHE A 53 3.50 21.25 -6.88
C PHE A 53 2.49 20.71 -7.90
N ALA A 54 2.91 20.41 -9.13
CA ALA A 54 2.02 19.86 -10.16
C ALA A 54 1.46 18.48 -9.77
N GLU A 55 2.31 17.61 -9.22
CA GLU A 55 1.90 16.30 -8.72
C GLU A 55 0.91 16.42 -7.57
N LEU A 56 1.15 17.36 -6.64
CA LEU A 56 0.22 17.65 -5.56
C LEU A 56 -1.16 18.03 -6.11
N ILE A 57 -1.24 18.95 -7.06
CA ILE A 57 -2.51 19.38 -7.66
C ILE A 57 -3.20 18.19 -8.35
N GLN A 58 -2.46 17.38 -9.11
CA GLN A 58 -2.99 16.18 -9.75
C GLN A 58 -3.56 15.18 -8.73
N TYR A 59 -2.82 14.92 -7.63
CA TYR A 59 -3.29 14.05 -6.57
C TYR A 59 -4.56 14.58 -5.91
N CYS A 60 -4.64 15.87 -5.64
CA CYS A 60 -5.85 16.50 -5.11
C CYS A 60 -7.06 16.21 -6.02
N HIS A 61 -6.93 16.42 -7.33
CA HIS A 61 -8.02 16.13 -8.27
C HIS A 61 -8.39 14.65 -8.31
N ASN A 62 -7.44 13.73 -8.18
CA ASN A 62 -7.70 12.30 -8.21
C ASN A 62 -8.31 11.78 -6.91
N TYR A 63 -7.83 12.23 -5.75
CA TYR A 63 -8.27 11.73 -4.45
C TYR A 63 -9.52 12.42 -3.93
N PHE A 64 -9.69 13.73 -4.16
CA PHE A 64 -10.88 14.45 -3.70
C PHE A 64 -12.09 14.30 -4.63
N SER A 65 -11.90 13.88 -5.88
CA SER A 65 -13.03 13.54 -6.76
C SER A 65 -13.59 12.13 -6.50
N ARG A 66 -12.86 11.30 -5.76
CA ARG A 66 -13.35 9.98 -5.34
C ARG A 66 -14.40 10.15 -4.25
N SER A 67 -15.52 9.45 -4.42
CA SER A 67 -16.55 9.39 -3.39
C SER A 67 -15.96 8.84 -2.09
N LEU A 68 -15.98 9.66 -1.03
CA LEU A 68 -15.54 9.24 0.28
C LEU A 68 -16.57 8.29 0.87
N ARG A 69 -16.12 7.16 1.40
CA ARG A 69 -16.96 6.23 2.17
C ARG A 69 -16.46 6.21 3.60
N ALA A 70 -17.39 6.22 4.56
CA ALA A 70 -17.05 5.92 5.95
C ALA A 70 -16.40 4.53 6.00
N GLU A 71 -15.21 4.46 6.60
CA GLU A 71 -14.49 3.21 6.79
C GLU A 71 -15.11 2.40 7.94
N SER A 72 -14.77 1.12 8.04
CA SER A 72 -15.28 0.25 9.10
C SER A 72 -14.91 0.81 10.49
N PRO A 73 -15.82 0.75 11.48
CA PRO A 73 -15.54 1.14 12.86
C PRO A 73 -14.30 0.46 13.47
N SER A 74 -13.89 -0.70 12.95
CA SER A 74 -12.66 -1.41 13.36
C SER A 74 -11.37 -0.62 13.12
N HIS A 75 -11.38 0.34 12.20
CA HIS A 75 -10.25 1.23 11.92
C HIS A 75 -10.33 2.55 12.70
N SER A 76 -11.40 2.74 13.48
CA SER A 76 -11.54 3.93 14.32
C SER A 76 -10.57 3.87 15.49
N THR A 77 -9.99 5.03 15.82
CA THR A 77 -9.23 5.17 17.06
C THR A 77 -10.19 4.96 18.24
N THR A 78 -10.03 3.85 18.95
CA THR A 78 -10.84 3.58 20.14
C THR A 78 -10.29 4.38 21.31
N GLY A 79 -11.14 5.20 21.93
CA GLY A 79 -10.79 5.99 23.11
C GLY A 79 -12.03 6.56 23.77
N LYS A 80 -11.99 6.73 25.10
CA LYS A 80 -13.00 7.52 25.80
C LYS A 80 -12.72 8.99 25.52
N ILE A 81 -13.56 9.61 24.69
CA ILE A 81 -13.53 11.05 24.50
C ILE A 81 -13.99 11.68 25.83
N PRO A 82 -13.15 12.47 26.52
CA PRO A 82 -13.60 13.17 27.73
C PRO A 82 -14.73 14.13 27.36
N PRO A 83 -15.62 14.48 28.30
CA PRO A 83 -16.65 15.47 28.06
C PRO A 83 -16.03 16.72 27.43
N PRO A 84 -16.65 17.33 26.41
CA PRO A 84 -16.16 18.56 25.80
C PRO A 84 -16.36 19.76 26.74
N THR A 85 -15.64 19.77 27.87
CA THR A 85 -15.71 20.81 28.89
C THR A 85 -15.22 22.13 28.29
N GLY A 86 -16.07 23.16 28.30
CA GLY A 86 -15.73 24.50 27.80
C GLY A 86 -15.70 24.64 26.26
N LYS A 87 -16.15 23.63 25.50
CA LYS A 87 -16.26 23.75 24.02
C LYS A 87 -17.70 24.06 23.63
N CYS A 88 -17.88 24.98 22.68
CA CYS A 88 -19.18 25.22 22.06
C CYS A 88 -19.57 23.98 21.23
N CYS A 89 -20.45 23.14 21.76
CA CYS A 89 -21.01 22.01 21.03
C CYS A 89 -22.40 22.43 20.51
N PRO A 90 -22.59 22.56 19.18
CA PRO A 90 -23.91 22.88 18.64
C PRO A 90 -24.88 21.75 19.01
N LEU A 91 -25.99 22.10 19.66
CA LEU A 91 -27.02 21.15 20.05
C LEU A 91 -27.84 20.65 18.85
N GLN A 92 -27.86 21.44 17.78
CA GLN A 92 -28.57 21.15 16.55
C GLN A 92 -27.74 21.62 15.37
N LEU A 93 -27.60 20.76 14.36
CA LEU A 93 -27.11 21.15 13.04
C LEU A 93 -28.31 21.60 12.23
N LEU A 94 -28.35 22.87 11.84
CA LEU A 94 -29.43 23.41 11.02
C LEU A 94 -29.07 23.26 9.54
N PRO A 95 -30.06 22.96 8.67
CA PRO A 95 -29.86 22.99 7.24
C PRO A 95 -29.39 24.38 6.78
N TRP A 96 -28.37 24.41 5.92
CA TRP A 96 -27.95 25.67 5.30
C TRP A 96 -28.92 26.01 4.16
N THR A 97 -30.00 26.69 4.50
CA THR A 97 -31.13 26.98 3.58
C THR A 97 -30.70 27.76 2.34
N ASP A 98 -29.69 28.62 2.46
CA ASP A 98 -29.24 29.48 1.37
C ASP A 98 -28.14 28.82 0.53
N CYS A 99 -27.72 27.59 0.85
CA CYS A 99 -26.62 26.92 0.17
C CYS A 99 -26.88 26.78 -1.34
N ALA A 100 -28.09 26.38 -1.73
CA ALA A 100 -28.46 26.26 -3.14
C ALA A 100 -28.54 27.62 -3.87
N VAL A 101 -28.88 28.68 -3.14
CA VAL A 101 -28.98 30.05 -3.67
C VAL A 101 -27.58 30.65 -3.87
N LEU A 102 -26.68 30.40 -2.93
CA LEU A 102 -25.30 30.91 -2.95
C LEU A 102 -24.36 30.06 -3.83
N HIS A 103 -24.67 28.77 -3.98
CA HIS A 103 -23.87 27.82 -4.76
C HIS A 103 -24.77 26.99 -5.71
N PRO A 104 -25.29 27.58 -6.80
CA PRO A 104 -26.23 26.91 -7.71
C PRO A 104 -25.67 25.64 -8.36
N ALA A 105 -24.35 25.55 -8.53
CA ALA A 105 -23.67 24.39 -9.10
C ALA A 105 -23.60 23.17 -8.17
N MET A 106 -23.88 23.33 -6.86
CA MET A 106 -23.98 22.21 -5.90
C MET A 106 -25.40 21.62 -5.82
N SER A 107 -26.37 22.21 -6.52
CA SER A 107 -27.79 21.87 -6.48
C SER A 107 -28.20 20.89 -7.59
N THR A 108 -27.40 19.87 -7.87
CA THR A 108 -27.82 18.76 -8.75
C THR A 108 -27.87 17.44 -7.98
N ASP A 109 -29.11 17.03 -7.73
CA ASP A 109 -29.62 15.67 -7.50
C ASP A 109 -28.92 14.78 -6.46
N ALA A 110 -29.27 15.01 -5.18
CA ALA A 110 -29.23 13.99 -4.13
C ALA A 110 -30.63 13.38 -3.85
N ALA A 111 -31.56 13.48 -4.82
CA ALA A 111 -32.93 12.99 -4.70
C ALA A 111 -33.23 11.77 -5.61
N ALA A 112 -32.21 11.07 -6.11
CA ALA A 112 -32.38 9.73 -6.67
C ALA A 112 -32.00 8.69 -5.60
N GLY A 113 -33.02 8.03 -5.05
CA GLY A 113 -32.89 7.03 -4.00
C GLY A 113 -31.86 5.96 -4.33
N TRP A 114 -31.07 5.57 -3.34
CA TRP A 114 -30.22 4.41 -3.42
C TRP A 114 -31.11 3.16 -3.34
N PRO A 115 -31.16 2.29 -4.37
CA PRO A 115 -31.82 1.01 -4.21
C PRO A 115 -30.96 0.14 -3.29
N ALA A 116 -31.60 -0.49 -2.30
CA ALA A 116 -31.00 -1.54 -1.50
C ALA A 116 -30.69 -2.75 -2.40
N GLY A 117 -29.43 -3.18 -2.38
CA GLY A 117 -28.93 -4.40 -3.02
C GLY A 117 -27.63 -4.82 -2.34
#